data_AF-A0A525WPY2-F1
#
_entry.id   AF-A0A525WPY2-F1
#
_cell.length_a   1.000
_cell.length_b   1.000
_cell.length_c   1.000
_cell.angle_alpha   90.00
_cell.angle_beta   90.00
_cell.angle_gamma   90.00
#
_symmetry.space_group_name_H-M   'P 1'
#
loop_
_entity.id
_entity.type
_entity.pdbx_description
1 polymer ?
#
loop_
_entity_poly.entity_id
_entity_poly.type
_entity_poly.pdbx_seq_one_letter_code
_entity_poly.pdbx_strand_id
1 'polypeptide(L)' 'MMGFRRLFMMYGLVGSILGVMAVVGMLTYRLQESPWRWPLLAIIVAGFGTIAGIFWIRRYVDRQTKESEQRDQR' A
#
# COMPACT_ATOMS: atom_id res chain seq x y z
N MET A 1 -0.07 19.65 15.82
CA MET A 1 0.90 18.56 15.58
C MET A 1 0.30 17.14 15.77
N MET A 2 -1.02 16.93 15.59
CA MET A 2 -1.68 15.62 15.79
C MET A 2 -1.93 14.85 14.48
N GLY A 3 -1.72 15.47 13.31
CA GLY A 3 -1.93 14.82 12.01
C GLY A 3 -0.89 13.75 11.69
N PHE A 4 0.39 13.97 12.00
CA PHE A 4 1.48 13.07 11.60
C PHE A 4 1.43 11.71 12.29
N ARG A 5 1.12 11.64 13.59
CA ARG A 5 0.97 10.35 14.30
C ARG A 5 -0.25 9.58 13.82
N ARG A 6 -1.36 10.27 13.52
CA ARG A 6 -2.57 9.65 12.99
C ARG A 6 -2.32 9.12 11.58
N LEU A 7 -1.65 9.89 10.72
CA LEU A 7 -1.17 9.44 9.42
C LEU A 7 -0.20 8.26 9.57
N PHE A 8 0.77 8.30 10.48
CA PHE A 8 1.71 7.21 10.69
C PHE A 8 1.03 5.92 11.19
N MET A 9 0.09 6.01 12.11
CA MET A 9 -0.73 4.85 12.53
C MET A 9 -1.64 4.36 11.40
N MET A 10 -2.16 5.25 10.55
CA MET A 10 -3.01 4.90 9.40
C MET A 10 -2.23 4.38 8.18
N TYR A 11 -0.99 4.82 7.97
CA TYR A 11 -0.18 4.54 6.78
C TYR A 11 1.08 3.73 7.10
N GLY A 12 1.29 3.34 8.37
CA GLY A 12 2.45 2.55 8.79
C GLY A 12 2.56 1.22 8.04
N LEU A 13 1.42 0.59 7.71
CA LEU A 13 1.39 -0.59 6.85
C LEU A 13 1.94 -0.30 5.45
N VAL A 14 1.52 0.82 4.83
CA VAL A 14 2.01 1.24 3.51
C VAL A 14 3.50 1.57 3.56
N GLY A 15 3.94 2.26 4.62
CA GLY A 15 5.35 2.57 4.83
C GLY A 15 6.22 1.31 4.98
N SER A 16 5.73 0.29 5.70
CA SER A 16 6.42 -1.00 5.85
C SER A 16 6.53 -1.74 4.52
N ILE A 17 5.45 -1.76 3.72
CA ILE A 17 5.45 -2.34 2.36
C ILE A 17 6.48 -1.62 1.47
N LEU A 18 6.51 -0.28 1.50
CA LEU A 18 7.51 0.49 0.74
C LEU A 18 8.94 0.20 1.19
N GLY A 19 9.18 0.01 2.50
CA GLY A 19 10.48 -0.39 3.03
C GLY A 19 10.95 -1.74 2.47
N VAL A 20 10.07 -2.74 2.46
CA VAL A 20 10.36 -4.05 1.86
C VAL A 20 10.61 -3.93 0.35
N MET A 21 9.81 -3.14 -0.36
CA MET A 21 9.99 -2.92 -1.81
C MET A 21 11.33 -2.26 -2.14
N ALA A 22 11.82 -1.35 -1.31
CA ALA A 22 13.13 -0.73 -1.49
C ALA A 22 14.27 -1.77 -1.38
N VAL A 23 14.20 -2.67 -0.40
CA VAL A 23 15.18 -3.76 -0.22
C VAL A 23 15.13 -4.74 -1.40
N VAL A 24 13.93 -5.14 -1.83
CA VAL A 24 13.73 -6.03 -2.98
C VAL A 24 14.22 -5.38 -4.27
N GLY A 25 13.95 -4.09 -4.48
CA GLY A 25 14.45 -3.32 -5.61
C GLY A 25 15.98 -3.25 -5.64
N MET A 26 16.62 -3.06 -4.48
CA MET A 26 18.07 -3.09 -4.35
C MET A 26 18.64 -4.48 -4.66
N LEU A 27 18.00 -5.56 -4.21
CA LEU A 27 18.36 -6.93 -4.60
C LEU A 27 18.23 -7.14 -6.11
N THR A 28 17.15 -6.63 -6.72
CA THR A 28 16.92 -6.74 -8.17
C THR A 28 18.01 -6.04 -8.97
N TYR A 29 18.47 -4.87 -8.50
CA TYR A 29 19.60 -4.16 -9.10
C TYR A 29 20.91 -4.95 -8.99
N ARG A 30 21.12 -5.68 -7.88
CA ARG A 30 22.31 -6.52 -7.70
C ARG A 30 22.28 -7.81 -8.52
N LEU A 31 21.09 -8.31 -8.92
CA LEU A 31 20.91 -9.54 -9.69
C LEU A 31 20.74 -9.29 -11.20
N GLN A 32 21.34 -8.23 -11.75
CA GLN A 32 21.07 -7.74 -13.10
C GLN A 32 21.35 -8.75 -14.24
N GLU A 33 22.25 -9.72 -14.00
CA GLU A 33 22.65 -10.77 -14.96
C GLU A 33 21.88 -12.11 -14.77
N SER A 34 21.06 -12.25 -13.72
CA SER A 34 20.41 -13.51 -13.37
C SER A 34 18.95 -13.57 -13.85
N PRO A 35 18.44 -14.73 -14.34
CA PRO A 35 17.02 -14.91 -14.71
C PRO A 35 16.05 -14.72 -13.53
N TRP A 36 16.54 -14.66 -12.29
CA TRP A 36 15.77 -14.39 -11.07
C TRP A 36 15.19 -12.96 -10.96
N ARG A 37 15.45 -12.09 -11.94
CA ARG A 37 14.87 -10.75 -11.99
C ARG A 37 13.35 -10.75 -12.14
N TRP A 38 12.78 -11.69 -12.90
CA TRP A 38 11.35 -11.78 -13.12
C TRP A 38 10.54 -12.02 -11.83
N PRO A 39 10.89 -13.00 -10.97
CA PRO A 39 10.19 -13.18 -9.70
C PRO A 39 10.38 -11.98 -8.74
N LEU A 40 11.54 -11.33 -8.74
CA LEU A 40 11.74 -10.10 -7.96
C LEU A 40 10.84 -8.95 -8.44
N LEU A 41 10.70 -8.80 -9.77
CA LEU A 41 9.78 -7.83 -10.35
C LEU A 41 8.32 -8.17 -10.02
N ALA A 42 7.96 -9.45 -10.03
CA ALA A 42 6.62 -9.91 -9.65
C ALA A 42 6.30 -9.57 -8.18
N ILE A 43 7.27 -9.68 -7.27
CA ILE A 43 7.11 -9.27 -5.87
C ILE A 43 6.89 -7.76 -5.75
N ILE A 44 7.63 -6.95 -6.53
CA ILE A 44 7.44 -5.49 -6.56
C ILE A 44 6.03 -5.16 -7.06
N VAL A 45 5.58 -5.79 -8.14
CA VAL A 45 4.22 -5.62 -8.68
C VAL A 45 3.16 -6.06 -7.68
N ALA A 46 3.37 -7.20 -7.00
CA ALA A 46 2.49 -7.67 -5.94
C ALA A 46 2.40 -6.66 -4.78
N GLY A 47 3.52 -6.05 -4.39
CA GLY A 47 3.56 -4.98 -3.39
C GLY A 47 2.72 -3.76 -3.80
N PHE A 48 2.84 -3.31 -5.05
CA PHE A 48 1.96 -2.26 -5.58
C PHE A 48 0.48 -2.67 -5.59
N GLY A 49 0.18 -3.92 -5.95
CA GLY A 49 -1.16 -4.48 -5.89
C GLY A 49 -1.76 -4.43 -4.48
N THR A 50 -0.96 -4.76 -3.45
CA THR A 50 -1.38 -4.64 -2.05
C THR A 50 -1.69 -3.19 -1.67
N ILE A 51 -0.84 -2.24 -2.04
CA ILE A 51 -1.07 -0.81 -1.76
C ILE A 51 -2.37 -0.34 -2.41
N ALA A 52 -2.58 -0.69 -3.69
CA ALA A 52 -3.79 -0.36 -4.41
C ALA A 52 -5.03 -0.96 -3.74
N GLY A 53 -4.97 -2.22 -3.32
CA GLY A 53 -6.04 -2.90 -2.59
C GLY A 53 -6.40 -2.20 -1.27
N ILE A 54 -5.39 -1.82 -0.46
CA ILE A 54 -5.60 -1.07 0.79
C ILE A 54 -6.32 0.25 0.50
N PHE A 55 -5.89 0.97 -0.55
CA PHE A 55 -6.51 2.23 -0.93
C PHE A 55 -7.95 2.07 -1.41
N TRP A 56 -8.22 0.98 -2.14
CA TRP A 56 -9.56 0.66 -2.63
C TRP A 56 -10.52 0.32 -1.50
N ILE A 57 -10.08 -0.50 -0.52
CA ILE A 57 -10.84 -0.79 0.70
C ILE A 57 -11.12 0.51 1.45
N ARG A 58 -10.12 1.38 1.61
CA ARG A 58 -10.32 2.68 2.25
C ARG A 58 -11.39 3.52 1.56
N ARG A 59 -11.32 3.62 0.24
CA ARG A 59 -12.27 4.40 -0.56
C ARG A 59 -13.67 3.80 -0.51
N TYR A 60 -13.77 2.47 -0.47
CA TYR A 60 -15.04 1.76 -0.36
C TYR A 60 -15.70 2.01 1.01
N VAL A 61 -14.93 1.87 2.09
CA VAL A 61 -15.42 2.15 3.45
C VAL A 61 -15.81 3.63 3.61
N ASP A 62 -15.00 4.57 3.12
CA ASP A 62 -15.32 6.00 3.19
C ASP A 62 -16.61 6.36 2.42
N ARG A 63 -16.86 5.70 1.28
CA ARG A 63 -18.14 5.84 0.56
C ARG A 63 -19.32 5.29 1.35
N GLN A 64 -19.17 4.10 1.92
CA GLN A 64 -20.20 3.46 2.75
C GLN A 64 -20.55 4.31 3.99
N THR A 65 -19.55 4.88 4.67
CA THR A 65 -19.77 5.77 5.82
C THR A 65 -20.56 7.02 5.43
N LYS A 66 -20.26 7.63 4.28
CA LYS A 66 -20.99 8.80 3.78
C LYS A 66 -22.43 8.50 3.37
N GLU A 67 -22.69 7.34 2.75
CA GLU A 67 -24.06 6.89 2.47
C GLU A 67 -24.84 6.59 3.75
N SER A 68 -24.16 6.07 4.78
CA SER A 68 -24.75 5.79 6.09
C SER A 68 -25.14 7.08 6.83
N GLU A 69 -24.27 8.09 6.87
CA GLU A 69 -24.56 9.39 7.48
C GLU A 69 -25.70 10.14 6.75
N GLN A 70 -25.78 10.04 5.42
CA GLN A 70 -26.85 10.68 4.66
C GLN A 70 -28.21 10.00 4.84
N ARG A 71 -28.23 8.71 5.22
CA ARG A 71 -29.45 7.96 5.54
C ARG A 71 -29.95 8.22 6.96
N ASP A 72 -29.06 8.51 7.90
CA ASP A 72 -29.40 8.80 9.30
C ASP A 72 -29.95 10.23 9.50
N GLN A 73 -29.66 11.15 8.56
CA GLN A 73 -30.18 12.53 8.57
C GLN A 73 -31.55 12.70 7.86
N ARG A 74 -32.17 11.62 7.37
CA ARG A 74 -33.44 11.65 6.61
C ARG A 74 -34.55 10.91 7.35
#